data_AF-A0A5B7FT72-F1
#
_entry.id   AF-A0A5B7FT72-F1
#
_cell.length_a   1.000
_cell.length_b   1.000
_cell.length_c   1.000
_cell.angle_alpha   90.00
_cell.angle_beta   90.00
_cell.angle_gamma   90.00
#
_symmetry.space_group_name_H-M   'P 1'
#
loop_
_entity.id
_entity.type
_entity.pdbx_description
1 polymer ?
#
loop_
_entity_poly.entity_id
_entity_poly.type
_entity_poly.pdbx_seq_one_letter_code
_entity_poly.pdbx_strand_id
1 'polypeptide(L)'
;MPTVPPWNVDIVLCHLVGTPLQPLDQSSLWLLTQKTPFLLALATAKRVGEIRALSTLVVVQDHDMVLFYLAEFVVKTEIPSDPLPREFVLTSLSEAVCSNDDEWPLCPVRALRWYLHRAQSPSRPRYLFLSVRDPTHPLSKTAISYFLQQLIRAAHQDFSII
;
A
#
# COMPACT_ATOMS: atom_id res chain seq x y z
N MET A 1 -26.61 6.18 14.60
CA MET A 1 -25.53 7.09 14.14
C MET A 1 -24.34 6.23 13.76
N PRO A 2 -23.65 6.43 12.62
CA PRO A 2 -22.48 5.64 12.34
C PRO A 2 -21.40 6.04 13.34
N THR A 3 -21.06 5.14 14.26
CA THR A 3 -19.90 5.28 15.13
C THR A 3 -18.68 5.36 14.23
N VAL A 4 -17.90 6.44 14.36
CA VAL A 4 -16.55 6.49 13.80
C VAL A 4 -15.85 5.21 14.27
N PRO A 5 -15.28 4.38 13.38
CA PRO A 5 -14.64 3.16 13.82
C PRO A 5 -13.54 3.54 14.82
N PRO A 6 -13.49 2.92 16.01
CA PRO A 6 -12.64 3.35 17.12
C PRO A 6 -11.19 2.88 16.93
N TRP A 7 -10.58 3.23 15.79
CA TRP A 7 -9.19 2.88 15.50
C TRP A 7 -8.34 4.15 15.48
N ASN A 8 -7.09 4.02 15.94
CA ASN A 8 -6.12 5.09 16.05
C ASN A 8 -4.99 4.84 15.05
N VAL A 9 -4.74 5.80 14.17
CA VAL A 9 -3.68 5.71 13.15
C VAL A 9 -2.29 5.58 13.77
N ASP A 10 -2.02 6.28 14.88
CA ASP A 10 -0.72 6.26 15.55
C ASP A 10 -0.38 4.85 16.05
N ILE A 11 -1.36 4.12 16.58
CA ILE A 11 -1.19 2.72 17.00
C ILE A 11 -0.79 1.85 15.80
N VAL A 12 -1.42 2.06 14.65
CA VAL A 12 -1.10 1.30 13.43
C VAL A 12 0.29 1.67 12.90
N LEU A 13 0.68 2.95 12.94
CA LEU A 13 2.01 3.39 12.54
C LEU A 13 3.09 2.79 13.45
N CYS A 14 2.91 2.81 14.77
CA CYS A 14 3.80 2.14 15.72
C CYS A 14 3.94 0.64 15.42
N HIS A 15 2.83 -0.06 15.17
CA HIS A 15 2.85 -1.48 14.80
C HIS A 15 3.59 -1.73 13.47
N LEU A 16 3.46 -0.83 12.49
CA LEU A 16 4.15 -0.93 11.19
C LEU A 16 5.66 -0.76 11.28
N VAL A 17 6.18 -0.04 12.27
CA VAL A 17 7.63 0.14 12.52
C VAL A 17 8.24 -1.10 13.20
N GLY A 18 7.44 -1.87 13.92
CA GLY A 18 7.89 -3.04 14.68
C GLY A 18 7.97 -4.36 13.91
N THR A 19 8.37 -5.41 14.63
CA THR A 19 8.29 -6.81 14.17
C THR A 19 6.83 -7.28 14.17
N PRO A 20 6.38 -8.12 13.21
CA PRO A 20 7.17 -8.77 12.16
C PRO A 20 7.26 -7.98 10.84
N LEU A 21 6.71 -6.76 10.79
CA LEU A 21 6.61 -5.96 9.57
C LEU A 21 7.93 -5.24 9.19
N GLN A 22 8.92 -5.32 10.07
CA GLN A 22 10.32 -4.97 9.83
C GLN A 22 11.24 -6.15 10.24
N PRO A 23 12.41 -6.29 9.59
CA PRO A 23 12.91 -5.52 8.45
C PRO A 23 12.31 -5.99 7.10
N LEU A 24 12.23 -5.08 6.11
CA LEU A 24 11.52 -5.34 4.83
C LEU A 24 12.21 -6.34 3.91
N ASP A 25 13.53 -6.47 4.01
CA ASP A 25 14.35 -7.42 3.25
C ASP A 25 14.01 -8.88 3.62
N GLN A 26 13.67 -9.13 4.88
CA GLN A 26 13.28 -10.45 5.39
C GLN A 26 11.77 -10.69 5.37
N SER A 27 10.97 -9.63 5.20
CA SER A 27 9.51 -9.69 5.20
C SER A 27 8.96 -10.57 4.07
N SER A 28 8.01 -11.46 4.37
CA SER A 28 7.34 -12.29 3.36
C SER A 28 6.44 -11.45 2.44
N LEU A 29 6.04 -12.00 1.28
CA LEU A 29 5.07 -11.34 0.40
C LEU A 29 3.75 -11.04 1.14
N TRP A 30 3.35 -11.89 2.08
CA TRP A 30 2.17 -11.69 2.93
C TRP A 30 2.29 -10.40 3.75
N LEU A 31 3.39 -10.22 4.48
CA LEU A 31 3.64 -9.05 5.32
C LEU A 31 3.77 -7.76 4.48
N LEU A 32 4.45 -7.85 3.34
CA LEU A 32 4.54 -6.73 2.40
C LEU A 32 3.15 -6.38 1.81
N THR A 33 2.29 -7.37 1.59
CA THR A 33 0.90 -7.18 1.14
C THR A 33 0.00 -6.56 2.21
N GLN A 34 0.34 -6.68 3.49
CA GLN A 34 -0.34 -5.95 4.56
C GLN A 34 0.15 -4.50 4.63
N LYS A 35 1.47 -4.29 4.72
CA LYS A 35 2.08 -2.98 4.94
C LYS A 35 1.93 -2.03 3.75
N THR A 36 2.19 -2.51 2.54
CA THR A 36 2.31 -1.64 1.35
C THR A 36 0.98 -1.00 0.95
N PRO A 37 -0.15 -1.73 0.84
CA PRO A 37 -1.43 -1.10 0.53
C PRO A 37 -1.90 -0.13 1.61
N PHE A 38 -1.57 -0.37 2.89
CA PHE A 38 -1.93 0.53 3.98
C PHE A 38 -1.18 1.86 3.87
N LEU A 39 0.15 1.81 3.76
CA LEU A 39 0.97 3.02 3.60
C LEU A 39 0.61 3.77 2.31
N LEU A 40 0.32 3.05 1.23
CA LEU A 40 -0.13 3.66 -0.02
C LEU A 40 -1.48 4.35 0.14
N ALA A 41 -2.46 3.71 0.78
CA ALA A 41 -3.76 4.30 1.06
C ALA A 41 -3.63 5.55 1.92
N LEU A 42 -2.78 5.49 2.96
CA LEU A 42 -2.55 6.59 3.88
C LEU A 42 -1.88 7.78 3.18
N ALA A 43 -0.82 7.54 2.41
CA ALA A 43 -0.06 8.59 1.73
C ALA A 43 -0.85 9.28 0.59
N THR A 44 -1.81 8.59 -0.01
CA THR A 44 -2.48 9.07 -1.25
C THR A 44 -3.97 9.35 -1.08
N ALA A 45 -4.56 8.97 0.06
CA ALA A 45 -6.00 8.98 0.33
C ALA A 45 -6.85 8.25 -0.73
N LYS A 46 -6.24 7.34 -1.50
CA LYS A 46 -6.91 6.61 -2.59
C LYS A 46 -7.85 5.54 -2.06
N ARG A 47 -9.01 5.38 -2.70
CA ARG A 47 -9.97 4.35 -2.32
C ARG A 47 -9.44 2.97 -2.70
N VAL A 48 -9.92 1.93 -2.03
CA VAL A 48 -9.58 0.52 -2.34
C VAL A 48 -9.79 0.18 -3.82
N GLY A 49 -10.82 0.76 -4.45
CA GLY A 49 -11.06 0.57 -5.89
C GLY A 49 -9.96 1.14 -6.79
N GLU A 50 -9.39 2.28 -6.41
CA GLU A 50 -8.28 2.94 -7.11
C GLU A 50 -6.97 2.18 -6.86
N ILE A 51 -6.68 1.81 -5.61
CA ILE A 51 -5.50 1.00 -5.24
C ILE A 51 -5.49 -0.33 -6.00
N ARG A 52 -6.67 -0.97 -6.11
CA ARG A 52 -6.85 -2.21 -6.88
C ARG A 52 -6.58 -2.03 -8.38
N ALA A 53 -6.78 -0.84 -8.90
CA ALA A 53 -6.67 -0.55 -10.32
C ALA A 53 -5.26 -0.10 -10.74
N LEU A 54 -4.33 0.00 -9.79
CA LEU A 54 -2.94 0.33 -10.09
C LEU A 54 -2.31 -0.75 -10.95
N SER A 55 -1.54 -0.29 -11.92
CA SER A 55 -0.79 -1.13 -12.84
C SER A 55 0.60 -1.46 -12.30
N THR A 56 1.29 -2.39 -12.96
CA THR A 56 2.70 -2.68 -12.69
C THR A 56 3.65 -1.63 -13.26
N LEU A 57 3.16 -0.71 -14.10
CA LEU A 57 3.95 0.39 -14.62
C LEU A 57 4.22 1.38 -13.48
N VAL A 58 5.49 1.49 -13.10
CA VAL A 58 5.97 2.41 -12.09
C VAL A 58 7.21 3.09 -12.64
N VAL A 59 7.21 4.43 -12.62
CA VAL A 59 8.37 5.24 -13.02
C VAL A 59 9.00 5.82 -11.76
N VAL A 60 10.30 5.62 -11.57
CA VAL A 60 11.04 6.23 -10.46
C VAL A 60 11.48 7.63 -10.90
N GLN A 61 11.18 8.64 -10.09
CA GLN A 61 11.59 10.03 -10.28
C GLN A 61 12.34 10.47 -9.02
N ASP A 62 13.68 10.48 -9.10
CA ASP A 62 14.56 10.71 -7.96
C ASP A 62 14.26 9.77 -6.78
N HIS A 63 13.66 10.30 -5.72
CA HIS A 63 13.25 9.54 -4.54
C HIS A 63 11.80 9.04 -4.63
N ASP A 64 10.98 9.65 -5.48
CA ASP A 64 9.56 9.42 -5.62
C ASP A 64 9.23 8.34 -6.67
N MET A 65 7.95 8.00 -6.77
CA MET A 65 7.43 7.07 -7.77
C MET A 65 6.15 7.59 -8.42
N VAL A 66 6.08 7.57 -9.74
CA VAL A 66 4.83 7.78 -10.47
C VAL A 66 4.13 6.44 -10.66
N LEU A 67 2.89 6.35 -10.19
CA LEU A 67 2.03 5.18 -10.31
C LEU A 67 0.92 5.43 -11.31
N PHE A 68 0.63 4.42 -12.11
CA PHE A 68 -0.36 4.50 -13.18
C PHE A 68 -1.53 3.56 -12.90
N TYR A 69 -2.76 4.01 -13.20
CA TYR A 69 -3.91 3.11 -13.28
C TYR A 69 -3.86 2.29 -14.57
N LEU A 70 -4.58 1.17 -14.59
CA LEU A 70 -4.84 0.45 -15.84
C LEU A 70 -5.74 1.27 -16.77
N ALA A 71 -5.52 1.13 -18.07
CA ALA A 71 -6.25 1.87 -19.10
C ALA A 71 -7.77 1.63 -19.06
N GLU A 72 -8.19 0.41 -18.69
CA GLU A 72 -9.61 0.05 -18.56
C GLU A 72 -10.29 0.55 -17.28
N PHE A 73 -9.54 1.16 -16.35
CA PHE A 73 -10.12 1.64 -15.09
C PHE A 73 -10.71 3.03 -15.25
N VAL A 74 -11.99 3.15 -14.89
CA VAL A 74 -12.71 4.42 -14.80
C VAL A 74 -13.04 4.69 -13.34
N VAL A 75 -12.63 5.84 -12.82
CA VAL A 75 -12.92 6.23 -11.44
C VAL A 75 -14.41 6.55 -11.33
N LYS A 76 -15.05 6.16 -10.22
CA LYS A 76 -16.51 6.37 -10.02
C LYS A 76 -16.94 7.84 -10.15
N THR A 77 -16.05 8.78 -9.84
CA THR A 77 -16.29 10.22 -9.85
C THR A 77 -15.89 10.88 -11.16
N GLU A 78 -15.39 10.11 -12.12
CA GLU A 78 -15.00 10.62 -13.43
C GLU A 78 -16.24 10.91 -14.28
N ILE A 79 -16.24 12.05 -14.93
CA ILE A 79 -17.26 12.44 -15.92
C ILE A 79 -16.60 12.59 -17.29
N PRO A 80 -17.28 12.26 -18.40
CA PRO A 80 -16.65 12.29 -19.73
C PRO A 80 -16.08 13.65 -20.13
N SER A 81 -16.65 14.74 -19.60
CA SER A 81 -16.21 16.11 -19.85
C SER A 81 -14.97 16.53 -19.04
N ASP A 82 -14.60 15.77 -18.02
CA ASP A 82 -13.49 16.07 -17.11
C ASP A 82 -12.80 14.75 -16.68
N PRO A 83 -11.99 14.14 -17.57
CA PRO A 83 -11.31 12.90 -17.26
C PRO A 83 -10.26 13.13 -16.18
N LEU A 84 -10.27 12.29 -15.13
CA LEU A 84 -9.28 12.37 -14.06
C LEU A 84 -7.90 11.90 -14.53
N PRO A 85 -6.81 12.41 -13.92
CA PRO A 85 -5.46 11.95 -14.20
C PRO A 85 -5.34 10.43 -14.05
N ARG A 86 -4.67 9.79 -15.03
CA ARG A 86 -4.42 8.34 -15.04
C ARG A 86 -3.18 7.92 -14.24
N GLU A 87 -2.49 8.89 -13.65
CA GLU A 87 -1.29 8.70 -12.85
C GLU A 87 -1.29 9.64 -11.65
N PHE A 88 -0.43 9.34 -10.67
CA PHE A 88 -0.13 10.24 -9.57
C PHE A 88 1.25 9.93 -8.99
N VAL A 89 1.83 10.92 -8.32
CA VAL A 89 3.12 10.79 -7.63
C VAL A 89 2.90 10.22 -6.22
N LEU A 90 3.67 9.20 -5.88
CA LEU A 90 3.86 8.67 -4.55
C LEU A 90 5.17 9.25 -3.99
N THR A 91 5.04 10.18 -3.05
CA THR A 91 6.17 10.88 -2.45
C THR A 91 6.90 10.01 -1.43
N SER A 92 8.22 10.05 -1.47
CA SER A 92 9.11 9.42 -0.51
C SER A 92 9.21 10.24 0.77
N LEU A 93 9.44 9.57 1.89
CA LEU A 93 9.74 10.25 3.15
C LEU A 93 11.23 10.59 3.29
N SER A 94 12.07 10.22 2.32
CA SER A 94 13.53 10.40 2.42
C SER A 94 14.00 11.84 2.53
N GLU A 95 13.21 12.79 2.06
CA GLU A 95 13.51 14.22 2.19
C GLU A 95 13.02 14.81 3.51
N ALA A 96 11.98 14.21 4.11
CA ALA A 96 11.39 14.66 5.36
C ALA A 96 11.98 13.96 6.59
N VAL A 97 12.52 12.75 6.41
CA VAL A 97 12.87 11.82 7.48
C VAL A 97 14.25 11.23 7.22
N CYS A 98 15.16 11.33 8.19
CA CYS A 98 16.48 10.73 8.11
C CYS A 98 16.39 9.20 8.16
N SER A 99 17.35 8.48 7.57
CA SER A 99 17.34 7.00 7.56
C SER A 99 17.39 6.33 8.94
N ASN A 100 17.82 7.08 9.96
CA ASN A 100 17.96 6.61 11.34
C ASN A 100 16.74 6.99 12.20
N ASP A 101 15.75 7.66 11.63
CA ASP A 101 14.53 8.06 12.31
C ASP A 101 13.56 6.86 12.41
N ASP A 102 12.80 6.80 13.50
CA ASP A 102 11.81 5.77 13.77
C ASP A 102 10.65 5.78 12.75
N GLU A 103 10.44 6.90 12.05
CA GLU A 103 9.43 7.03 10.98
C GLU A 103 9.94 6.55 9.62
N TRP A 104 11.25 6.36 9.43
CA TRP A 104 11.81 5.89 8.15
C TRP A 104 11.16 4.59 7.64
N PRO A 105 10.78 3.63 8.51
CA PRO A 105 10.02 2.45 8.12
C PRO A 105 8.61 2.66 7.59
N LEU A 106 8.06 3.86 7.73
CA LEU A 106 6.75 4.24 7.23
C LEU A 106 6.79 4.78 5.79
N CYS A 107 7.98 4.90 5.18
CA CYS A 107 8.11 5.39 3.81
C CYS A 107 7.33 4.50 2.81
N PRO A 108 6.31 5.03 2.12
CA PRO A 108 5.48 4.24 1.22
C PRO A 108 6.24 3.81 -0.04
N VAL A 109 7.13 4.67 -0.56
CA VAL A 109 8.01 4.34 -1.70
C VAL A 109 8.94 3.18 -1.32
N ARG A 110 9.51 3.20 -0.11
CA ARG A 110 10.40 2.13 0.39
C ARG A 110 9.66 0.80 0.50
N ALA A 111 8.46 0.80 1.08
CA ALA A 111 7.61 -0.39 1.17
C ALA A 111 7.24 -0.93 -0.23
N LEU A 112 6.89 -0.03 -1.16
CA LEU A 112 6.53 -0.40 -2.52
C LEU A 112 7.70 -1.00 -3.30
N ARG A 113 8.93 -0.46 -3.16
CA ARG A 113 10.14 -1.03 -3.75
C ARG A 113 10.34 -2.49 -3.34
N TRP A 114 10.25 -2.77 -2.04
CA TRP A 114 10.40 -4.13 -1.52
C TRP A 114 9.27 -5.06 -1.95
N TYR A 115 8.04 -4.56 -1.99
CA TYR A 115 6.90 -5.30 -2.53
C TYR A 115 7.12 -5.69 -3.99
N LEU A 116 7.49 -4.73 -4.85
CA LEU A 116 7.75 -4.97 -6.27
C LEU A 116 8.86 -5.99 -6.47
N HIS A 117 9.95 -5.88 -5.70
CA HIS A 117 11.05 -6.83 -5.72
C HIS A 117 10.60 -8.25 -5.34
N ARG A 118 9.80 -8.40 -4.28
CA ARG A 118 9.33 -9.72 -3.81
C ARG A 118 8.27 -10.33 -4.73
N ALA A 119 7.47 -9.49 -5.37
CA ALA A 119 6.33 -9.90 -6.18
C ALA A 119 6.69 -10.11 -7.67
N GLN A 120 7.97 -10.14 -8.02
CA GLN A 120 8.41 -10.45 -9.39
C GLN A 120 7.96 -11.86 -9.78
N SER A 121 7.32 -11.99 -10.94
CA SER A 121 6.88 -13.27 -11.51
C SER A 121 6.88 -13.19 -13.04
N PRO A 122 7.31 -14.23 -13.77
CA PRO A 122 7.27 -14.25 -15.23
C PRO A 122 5.84 -14.13 -15.79
N SER A 123 4.86 -14.75 -15.13
CA SER A 123 3.45 -14.73 -15.52
C SER A 123 2.66 -13.65 -14.78
N ARG A 124 3.31 -12.54 -14.45
CA ARG A 124 2.73 -11.49 -13.61
C ARG A 124 1.60 -10.75 -14.36
N PRO A 125 0.41 -10.62 -13.77
CA PRO A 125 -0.65 -9.82 -14.37
C PRO A 125 -0.33 -8.32 -14.28
N ARG A 126 -1.00 -7.50 -15.09
CA ARG A 126 -0.77 -6.04 -15.16
C ARG A 126 -1.08 -5.26 -13.88
N TYR A 127 -1.57 -5.90 -12.82
CA TYR A 127 -1.98 -5.24 -11.58
C TYR A 127 -0.82 -5.12 -10.59
N LEU A 128 -0.81 -4.03 -9.83
CA LEU A 128 0.21 -3.77 -8.83
C LEU A 128 0.17 -4.80 -7.71
N PHE A 129 -1.00 -5.08 -7.14
CA PHE A 129 -1.12 -6.02 -6.03
C PHE A 129 -1.62 -7.40 -6.45
N LEU A 130 -0.85 -8.43 -6.07
CA LEU A 130 -1.03 -9.83 -6.43
C LEU A 130 -1.49 -10.67 -5.24
N SER A 131 -2.24 -11.73 -5.53
CA SER A 131 -2.61 -12.73 -4.54
C SER A 131 -1.36 -13.36 -3.93
N VAL A 132 -1.33 -13.42 -2.60
CA VAL A 132 -0.19 -13.99 -1.87
C VAL A 132 -0.09 -15.49 -2.09
N ARG A 133 -1.25 -16.18 -2.22
CA ARG A 133 -1.29 -17.64 -2.44
C ARG A 133 -0.95 -18.01 -3.87
N ASP A 134 -1.32 -17.16 -4.82
CA ASP A 134 -1.10 -17.38 -6.24
C ASP A 134 -0.79 -16.05 -6.94
N PRO A 135 0.51 -15.68 -7.06
CA PRO A 135 0.94 -14.43 -7.66
C PRO A 135 0.63 -14.28 -9.16
N THR A 136 0.03 -15.27 -9.81
CA THR A 136 -0.48 -15.12 -11.19
C THR A 136 -1.80 -14.36 -11.24
N HIS A 137 -2.48 -14.22 -10.10
CA HIS A 137 -3.76 -13.54 -9.98
C HIS A 137 -3.63 -12.21 -9.23
N PRO A 138 -4.36 -11.16 -9.65
CA PRO A 138 -4.43 -9.92 -8.89
C PRO A 138 -5.23 -10.11 -7.59
N LEU A 139 -4.89 -9.38 -6.53
CA LEU A 139 -5.78 -9.28 -5.35
C LEU A 139 -7.13 -8.74 -5.76
N SER A 140 -8.24 -9.12 -5.14
CA SER A 140 -9.53 -8.47 -5.36
C SER A 140 -9.68 -7.18 -4.52
N LYS A 141 -10.69 -6.34 -4.81
CA LYS A 141 -11.04 -5.20 -3.94
C LYS A 141 -11.32 -5.66 -2.51
N THR A 142 -12.06 -6.76 -2.37
CA THR A 142 -12.39 -7.37 -1.07
C THR A 142 -11.14 -7.87 -0.35
N ALA A 143 -10.19 -8.47 -1.07
CA ALA A 143 -8.94 -8.94 -0.48
C ALA A 143 -8.08 -7.77 0.03
N ILE A 144 -7.94 -6.68 -0.73
CA ILE A 144 -7.24 -5.46 -0.26
C ILE A 144 -7.94 -4.91 0.98
N SER A 145 -9.27 -4.77 0.96
CA SER A 145 -10.03 -4.34 2.13
C SER A 145 -9.82 -5.24 3.35
N TYR A 146 -9.74 -6.56 3.13
CA TYR A 146 -9.46 -7.52 4.18
C TYR A 146 -8.07 -7.31 4.79
N PHE A 147 -7.03 -7.14 3.98
CA PHE A 147 -5.67 -6.88 4.47
C PHE A 147 -5.58 -5.59 5.28
N LEU A 148 -6.23 -4.51 4.82
CA LEU A 148 -6.27 -3.24 5.55
C LEU A 148 -6.94 -3.42 6.92
N GLN A 149 -8.12 -4.06 6.95
CA GLN A 149 -8.84 -4.29 8.21
C GLN A 149 -8.09 -5.25 9.15
N GLN A 150 -7.46 -6.28 8.61
CA GLN A 150 -6.67 -7.24 9.37
C GLN A 150 -5.47 -6.55 10.03
N LEU A 151 -4.75 -5.70 9.30
CA LEU A 151 -3.62 -4.94 9.84
C LEU A 151 -4.06 -4.01 10.97
N ILE A 152 -5.14 -3.25 10.78
CA ILE A 152 -5.68 -2.36 11.82
C ILE A 152 -6.05 -3.14 13.08
N ARG A 153 -6.72 -4.30 12.92
CA ARG A 153 -7.09 -5.14 14.06
C ARG A 153 -5.87 -5.70 14.78
N ALA A 154 -4.89 -6.20 14.05
CA ALA A 154 -3.65 -6.74 14.63
C ALA A 154 -2.90 -5.68 15.45
N ALA A 155 -2.74 -4.48 14.89
CA ALA A 155 -2.09 -3.37 15.59
C ALA A 155 -2.77 -3.02 16.93
N HIS A 156 -4.10 -2.98 16.96
CA HIS A 156 -4.86 -2.71 18.18
C HIS A 156 -4.85 -3.87 19.18
N GLN A 157 -4.77 -5.12 18.71
CA GLN A 157 -4.62 -6.29 19.57
C GLN A 157 -3.26 -6.27 20.27
N ASP A 158 -2.19 -6.03 19.51
CA ASP A 158 -0.83 -5.96 20.05
C ASP A 158 -0.68 -4.82 21.06
N PHE A 159 -1.26 -3.65 20.78
CA PHE A 159 -1.23 -2.52 21.70
C PHE A 159 -2.02 -2.78 23.00
N SER A 160 -3.10 -3.56 22.95
CA SER A 160 -3.90 -3.87 24.15
C SER A 160 -3.22 -4.85 25.11
N ILE A 161 -2.13 -5.50 24.68
CA ILE A 161 -1.37 -6.48 25.47
C ILE A 161 -0.17 -5.82 26.19
N ILE A 162 0.17 -4.57 25.82
CA ILE A 162 1.25 -3.76 26.41
C ILE A 162 0.66 -2.86 27.50
#